data_AF-A0A6N4V433-F1
#
_entry.id   AF-A0A6N4V433-F1
#
_cell.length_a   1.000
_cell.length_b   1.000
_cell.length_c   1.000
_cell.angle_alpha   90.00
_cell.angle_beta   90.00
_cell.angle_gamma   90.00
#
_symmetry.space_group_name_H-M   'P 1'
#
loop_
_entity.id
_entity.type
_entity.pdbx_description
1 polymer ?
#
loop_
_entity_poly.entity_id
_entity_poly.type
_entity_poly.pdbx_seq_one_letter_code
_entity_poly.pdbx_strand_id
1 'polypeptide(L)'
;MTGRGGYDHSEDSEQTLQYGQVYQQHPNWTAPPSPGAPQALSQQQTPRWQATATPWPPASSPAAPPAPRRGGRGAWLGAGAAIILAVAAVAMVVIQMRGDDQSNPAAPAAAPNSTPAGADQQSTSAPAPAAAAVSSQDLPALLPNATELSDMLLLGTLSLVNDAALPYGDTSDQEDCGGVAAPGLHQGYDGSGYTAMRVQDLYDGTPDTFSVSVSQAVATFPDDQKAQEFVRTESGRWAQCKYKAVTLRYPGVADKVWQIRNPSFTNGVLTVSMSGFPGGGCQHTLTSARNVAIDVRICTDRGSAQAPQLAAKIAERVPAA
;
A
#
# COMPACT_ATOMS: atom_id res chain seq x y z
N MET A 1 56.94 1.47 -10.21
CA MET A 1 56.70 2.80 -9.60
C MET A 1 55.33 3.27 -10.03
N THR A 2 54.53 3.64 -9.04
CA THR A 2 53.07 3.85 -9.02
C THR A 2 52.64 5.19 -9.59
N GLY A 3 51.52 5.22 -10.33
CA GLY A 3 50.76 6.44 -10.63
C GLY A 3 49.35 6.34 -10.02
N ARG A 4 49.08 7.15 -9.00
CA ARG A 4 47.75 7.37 -8.40
C ARG A 4 47.16 8.63 -9.06
N GLY A 5 45.99 8.51 -9.68
CA GLY A 5 45.09 9.63 -9.94
C GLY A 5 43.95 9.58 -8.93
N GLY A 6 43.90 10.56 -8.03
CA GLY A 6 42.80 10.71 -7.07
C GLY A 6 41.60 11.37 -7.74
N TYR A 7 40.41 10.80 -7.53
CA TYR A 7 39.15 11.45 -7.82
C TYR A 7 38.79 12.33 -6.61
N ASP A 8 38.49 13.59 -6.90
CA ASP A 8 38.09 14.62 -5.94
C ASP A 8 36.61 14.40 -5.58
N HIS A 9 36.31 14.25 -4.29
CA HIS A 9 34.97 13.95 -3.76
C HIS A 9 34.28 15.21 -3.18
N SER A 10 34.75 16.40 -3.54
CA SER A 10 34.34 17.65 -2.90
C SER A 10 33.05 18.27 -3.46
N GLU A 11 32.68 18.05 -4.72
CA GLU A 11 31.52 18.74 -5.35
C GLU A 11 30.14 18.15 -4.98
N ASP A 12 30.02 16.85 -4.66
CA ASP A 12 28.72 16.23 -4.31
C ASP A 12 28.22 16.61 -2.90
N SER A 13 29.12 17.10 -2.04
CA SER A 13 28.78 17.46 -0.66
C SER A 13 28.21 18.88 -0.52
N GLU A 14 28.50 19.80 -1.45
CA GLU A 14 27.91 21.15 -1.44
C GLU A 14 26.48 21.19 -1.98
N GLN A 15 26.15 20.39 -3.00
CA GLN A 15 24.76 20.31 -3.51
C GLN A 15 23.80 19.68 -2.50
N THR A 16 24.26 18.70 -1.71
CA THR A 16 23.43 18.03 -0.70
C THR A 16 23.15 18.94 0.51
N LEU A 17 24.06 19.86 0.84
CA LEU A 17 23.87 20.81 1.95
C LEU A 17 22.92 21.96 1.61
N GLN A 18 22.79 22.31 0.32
CA GLN A 18 21.96 23.44 -0.09
C GLN A 18 20.45 23.13 -0.03
N TYR A 19 20.06 21.86 -0.20
CA TYR A 19 18.67 21.43 -0.04
C TYR A 19 18.24 21.22 1.43
N GLY A 20 19.18 20.95 2.33
CA GLY A 20 18.90 20.72 3.76
C GLY A 20 18.67 21.98 4.60
N GLN A 21 19.08 23.16 4.13
CA GLN A 21 18.98 24.41 4.90
C GLN A 21 17.65 25.17 4.75
N VAL A 22 16.81 24.84 3.78
CA VAL A 22 15.57 25.60 3.53
C VAL A 22 14.46 25.28 4.56
N TYR A 23 14.60 24.21 5.35
CA TYR A 23 13.55 23.75 6.28
C TYR A 23 13.69 24.16 7.75
N GLN A 24 14.71 24.95 8.14
CA GLN A 24 15.00 25.17 9.57
C GLN A 24 14.86 26.59 10.11
N GLN A 25 14.33 27.58 9.38
CA GLN A 25 14.21 28.93 9.95
C GLN A 25 12.87 29.61 9.73
N HIS A 26 11.95 29.50 10.70
CA HIS A 26 11.05 30.60 11.07
C HIS A 26 10.71 30.58 12.58
N PRO A 27 10.99 31.67 13.33
CA PRO A 27 10.46 31.90 14.67
C PRO A 27 9.13 32.68 14.63
N ASN A 28 8.23 32.36 15.57
CA ASN A 28 7.00 33.09 15.97
C ASN A 28 5.90 33.30 14.90
N TRP A 29 4.91 32.40 14.90
CA TRP A 29 3.64 32.57 14.19
C TRP A 29 2.64 33.39 15.03
N THR A 30 2.26 34.58 14.57
CA THR A 30 1.03 35.28 14.99
C THR A 30 -0.05 35.08 13.92
N ALA A 31 -1.24 34.66 14.34
CA ALA A 31 -2.37 34.40 13.45
C ALA A 31 -2.87 35.67 12.71
N PRO A 32 -3.26 35.58 11.42
CA PRO A 32 -3.87 36.69 10.70
C PRO A 32 -5.32 36.97 11.16
N PRO A 33 -5.80 38.22 11.09
CA PRO A 33 -7.17 38.56 11.46
C PRO A 33 -8.19 38.07 10.42
N SER A 34 -9.36 37.66 10.91
CA SER A 34 -10.48 37.14 10.11
C SER A 34 -11.03 38.20 9.12
N PRO A 35 -11.43 37.82 7.89
CA PRO A 35 -12.03 38.75 6.94
C PRO A 35 -13.47 39.12 7.34
N GLY A 36 -13.72 40.43 7.36
CA GLY A 36 -15.01 41.04 7.69
C GLY A 36 -16.07 40.92 6.59
N ALA A 37 -17.31 41.23 6.99
CA ALA A 37 -18.56 41.11 6.24
C ALA A 37 -18.60 41.89 4.90
N PRO A 38 -19.42 41.44 3.92
CA PRO A 38 -19.47 42.05 2.60
C PRO A 38 -20.17 43.41 2.58
N GLN A 39 -19.53 44.40 1.96
CA GLN A 39 -20.14 45.70 1.64
C GLN A 39 -20.92 45.66 0.32
N ALA A 40 -22.02 46.40 0.30
CA ALA A 40 -22.94 46.55 -0.83
C ALA A 40 -22.27 47.23 -2.04
N LEU A 41 -22.37 46.61 -3.21
CA LEU A 41 -21.89 47.16 -4.47
C LEU A 41 -22.85 48.22 -5.02
N SER A 42 -22.28 49.38 -5.33
CA SER A 42 -22.90 50.48 -6.05
C SER A 42 -23.25 50.09 -7.49
N GLN A 43 -24.47 50.40 -7.92
CA GLN A 43 -24.92 50.22 -9.30
C GLN A 43 -24.10 51.07 -10.27
N GLN A 44 -23.49 50.43 -11.26
CA GLN A 44 -22.96 51.11 -12.45
C GLN A 44 -23.88 50.85 -13.65
N GLN A 45 -24.17 51.95 -14.34
CA GLN A 45 -25.02 52.07 -15.51
C GLN A 45 -24.42 51.34 -16.72
N THR A 46 -25.25 50.62 -17.46
CA THR A 46 -24.88 49.96 -18.72
C THR A 46 -25.12 50.89 -19.92
N PRO A 47 -24.18 50.98 -20.89
CA PRO A 47 -24.44 51.66 -22.14
C PRO A 47 -25.26 50.80 -23.11
N ARG A 48 -26.30 51.41 -23.70
CA ARG A 48 -27.16 50.86 -24.75
C ARG A 48 -26.42 50.87 -26.09
N TRP A 49 -26.14 49.69 -26.64
CA TRP A 49 -26.06 49.50 -28.09
C TRP A 49 -26.78 48.23 -28.52
N GLN A 50 -27.51 48.39 -29.61
CA GLN A 50 -28.53 47.50 -30.14
C GLN A 50 -27.92 46.25 -30.77
N ALA A 51 -28.50 45.08 -30.48
CA ALA A 51 -28.38 43.90 -31.33
C ALA A 51 -29.81 43.41 -31.64
N THR A 52 -30.18 43.49 -32.92
CA THR A 52 -31.40 42.93 -33.47
C THR A 52 -31.36 41.40 -33.35
N ALA A 53 -32.29 40.84 -32.59
CA ALA A 53 -32.47 39.40 -32.45
C ALA A 53 -33.11 38.83 -33.72
N THR A 54 -32.35 38.04 -34.47
CA THR A 54 -32.91 37.03 -35.39
C THR A 54 -33.29 35.78 -34.59
N PRO A 55 -34.53 35.27 -34.67
CA PRO A 55 -34.90 34.05 -33.97
C PRO A 55 -34.29 32.82 -34.68
N TRP A 56 -33.58 32.01 -33.91
CA TRP A 56 -33.15 30.67 -34.32
C TRP A 56 -34.35 29.73 -34.43
N PRO A 57 -34.39 28.81 -35.42
CA PRO A 57 -35.41 27.78 -35.49
C PRO A 57 -35.20 26.72 -34.39
N PRO A 58 -36.27 26.05 -33.92
CA PRO A 58 -36.17 25.07 -32.84
C PRO A 58 -35.38 23.82 -33.28
N ALA A 59 -34.55 23.33 -32.37
CA ALA A 59 -33.78 22.10 -32.54
C ALA A 59 -34.72 20.88 -32.67
N SER A 60 -34.55 20.13 -33.76
CA SER A 60 -35.16 18.82 -33.94
C SER A 60 -34.56 17.81 -32.96
N SER A 61 -35.39 17.15 -32.16
CA SER A 61 -34.98 16.05 -31.29
C SER A 61 -34.39 14.88 -32.11
N PRO A 62 -33.30 14.23 -31.66
CA PRO A 62 -32.80 13.03 -32.32
C PRO A 62 -33.76 11.85 -32.11
N ALA A 63 -33.99 11.09 -33.18
CA ALA A 63 -34.84 9.89 -33.18
C ALA A 63 -34.28 8.80 -32.26
N ALA A 64 -35.16 8.12 -31.53
CA ALA A 64 -34.82 6.96 -30.71
C ALA A 64 -34.25 5.81 -31.58
N PRO A 65 -33.27 5.04 -31.08
CA PRO A 65 -32.77 3.88 -31.79
C PRO A 65 -33.85 2.78 -31.89
N PRO A 66 -33.92 2.02 -33.00
CA PRO A 66 -34.88 0.94 -33.14
C PRO A 66 -34.59 -0.21 -32.17
N ALA A 67 -35.64 -0.76 -31.56
CA ALA A 67 -35.56 -1.93 -30.70
C ALA A 67 -34.99 -3.16 -31.47
N PRO A 68 -34.19 -4.03 -30.83
CA PRO A 68 -33.66 -5.22 -31.48
C PRO A 68 -34.78 -6.20 -31.83
N ARG A 69 -34.86 -6.58 -33.11
CA ARG A 69 -35.80 -7.58 -33.63
C ARG A 69 -35.40 -8.97 -33.12
N ARG A 70 -36.36 -9.65 -32.49
CA ARG A 70 -36.27 -11.03 -32.01
C ARG A 70 -36.27 -11.98 -33.22
N GLY A 71 -35.09 -12.46 -33.61
CA GLY A 71 -34.90 -13.40 -34.72
C GLY A 71 -34.57 -14.82 -34.25
N GLY A 72 -35.49 -15.74 -34.57
CA GLY A 72 -35.27 -17.16 -34.93
C GLY A 72 -34.18 -17.98 -34.24
N ARG A 73 -34.64 -18.96 -33.45
CA ARG A 73 -33.87 -20.12 -32.99
C ARG A 73 -33.33 -20.92 -34.19
N GLY A 74 -32.02 -21.12 -34.23
CA GLY A 74 -31.34 -21.97 -35.20
C GLY A 74 -30.01 -22.50 -34.62
N ALA A 75 -30.06 -23.76 -34.20
CA ALA A 75 -29.01 -24.67 -33.76
C ALA A 75 -27.54 -24.23 -33.89
N TRP A 76 -26.84 -24.15 -32.75
CA TRP A 76 -25.47 -24.64 -32.61
C TRP A 76 -25.37 -25.49 -31.35
N LEU A 77 -25.36 -26.81 -31.57
CA LEU A 77 -24.90 -27.81 -30.62
C LEU A 77 -23.37 -27.82 -30.69
N GLY A 78 -22.69 -27.69 -29.56
CA GLY A 78 -21.25 -27.99 -29.48
C GLY A 78 -20.53 -27.35 -28.29
N ALA A 79 -19.96 -28.21 -27.44
CA ALA A 79 -18.98 -27.92 -26.39
C ALA A 79 -19.49 -27.34 -25.06
N GLY A 80 -20.36 -28.09 -24.38
CA GLY A 80 -20.43 -28.09 -22.92
C GLY A 80 -19.92 -29.43 -22.40
N ALA A 81 -18.64 -29.51 -22.00
CA ALA A 81 -18.08 -30.45 -21.02
C ALA A 81 -16.53 -30.41 -21.04
N ALA A 82 -15.91 -29.38 -20.45
CA ALA A 82 -14.46 -29.40 -20.14
C ALA A 82 -14.01 -28.45 -19.01
N ILE A 83 -14.92 -27.86 -18.22
CA ILE A 83 -14.55 -26.98 -17.08
C ILE A 83 -15.41 -27.30 -15.86
N ILE A 84 -15.54 -28.58 -15.51
CA ILE A 84 -15.95 -29.04 -14.17
C ILE A 84 -15.19 -30.34 -13.85
N LEU A 85 -13.87 -30.36 -14.04
CA LEU A 85 -12.97 -31.43 -13.55
C LEU A 85 -11.57 -30.91 -13.18
N ALA A 86 -11.44 -29.63 -12.83
CA ALA A 86 -10.18 -29.04 -12.34
C ALA A 86 -10.32 -28.35 -10.97
N VAL A 87 -11.47 -28.52 -10.28
CA VAL A 87 -11.71 -28.03 -8.91
C VAL A 87 -11.79 -29.19 -7.89
N ALA A 88 -11.61 -30.44 -8.33
CA ALA A 88 -11.66 -31.62 -7.45
C ALA A 88 -10.31 -32.35 -7.27
N ALA A 89 -9.19 -31.80 -7.75
CA ALA A 89 -7.88 -32.48 -7.76
C ALA A 89 -6.77 -31.83 -6.91
N VAL A 90 -7.07 -30.83 -6.06
CA VAL A 90 -6.08 -30.25 -5.11
C VAL A 90 -6.57 -30.28 -3.66
N ALA A 91 -7.74 -30.87 -3.38
CA ALA A 91 -8.26 -31.07 -2.02
C ALA A 91 -8.08 -32.51 -1.48
N MET A 92 -7.26 -33.35 -2.12
CA MET A 92 -7.06 -34.76 -1.76
C MET A 92 -5.58 -35.17 -1.67
N VAL A 93 -4.74 -34.32 -1.10
CA VAL A 93 -3.45 -34.72 -0.51
C VAL A 93 -3.29 -33.93 0.78
N VAL A 94 -2.88 -34.59 1.86
CA VAL A 94 -2.72 -34.09 3.25
C VAL A 94 -3.94 -34.21 4.20
N ILE A 95 -4.69 -35.32 4.13
CA ILE A 95 -5.27 -35.91 5.37
C ILE A 95 -5.16 -37.44 5.27
N GLN A 96 -3.98 -37.99 5.56
CA GLN A 96 -3.82 -39.37 5.99
C GLN A 96 -2.58 -39.51 6.87
N MET A 97 -2.70 -39.11 8.14
CA MET A 97 -2.03 -39.72 9.29
C MET A 97 -2.88 -39.44 10.54
N ARG A 98 -4.01 -40.12 10.67
CA ARG A 98 -4.64 -40.39 11.97
C ARG A 98 -4.98 -41.88 11.95
N GLY A 99 -4.07 -42.67 12.51
CA GLY A 99 -4.27 -44.09 12.72
C GLY A 99 -5.47 -44.33 13.63
N ASP A 100 -6.19 -45.38 13.30
CA ASP A 100 -7.42 -45.86 13.92
C ASP A 100 -7.20 -46.27 15.39
N ASP A 101 -7.94 -45.65 16.32
CA ASP A 101 -8.15 -46.21 17.66
C ASP A 101 -9.39 -47.11 17.64
N GLN A 102 -9.14 -48.41 17.53
CA GLN A 102 -10.15 -49.45 17.58
C GLN A 102 -10.58 -49.68 19.04
N SER A 103 -11.82 -49.32 19.36
CA SER A 103 -12.44 -49.62 20.66
C SER A 103 -13.17 -50.97 20.60
N ASN A 104 -12.89 -51.88 21.53
CA ASN A 104 -13.93 -52.75 22.11
C ASN A 104 -13.52 -53.29 23.51
N PRO A 105 -14.49 -53.64 24.39
CA PRO A 105 -14.34 -53.54 25.84
C PRO A 105 -14.34 -54.89 26.59
N ALA A 106 -13.86 -54.88 27.84
CA ALA A 106 -14.49 -55.46 29.05
C ALA A 106 -13.45 -55.69 30.17
N ALA A 107 -13.81 -55.33 31.41
CA ALA A 107 -13.06 -55.57 32.67
C ALA A 107 -13.70 -56.75 33.47
N PRO A 108 -13.33 -57.07 34.74
CA PRO A 108 -12.14 -56.79 35.57
C PRO A 108 -11.59 -58.04 36.35
N ALA A 109 -10.38 -57.98 36.95
CA ALA A 109 -10.05 -58.60 38.28
C ALA A 109 -8.59 -58.35 38.78
N ALA A 110 -8.48 -57.76 39.98
CA ALA A 110 -7.52 -57.91 41.09
C ALA A 110 -5.99 -58.16 40.92
N ALA A 111 -5.20 -57.13 41.31
CA ALA A 111 -3.97 -57.00 42.17
C ALA A 111 -3.10 -58.22 42.63
N PRO A 112 -1.87 -58.01 43.20
CA PRO A 112 -0.83 -56.96 43.02
C PRO A 112 0.64 -57.51 42.94
N ASN A 113 1.61 -56.58 42.91
CA ASN A 113 3.07 -56.68 43.15
C ASN A 113 3.99 -56.94 41.95
N SER A 114 4.78 -55.93 41.56
CA SER A 114 6.25 -55.84 41.78
C SER A 114 6.84 -54.70 40.94
N THR A 115 7.50 -53.75 41.60
CA THR A 115 8.40 -52.73 41.00
C THR A 115 9.61 -53.42 40.33
N PRO A 116 10.18 -52.85 39.26
CA PRO A 116 11.37 -52.03 39.47
C PRO A 116 11.45 -50.77 38.59
N ALA A 117 12.31 -49.86 39.04
CA ALA A 117 12.66 -48.56 38.47
C ALA A 117 12.83 -48.56 36.94
N GLY A 118 12.05 -47.71 36.27
CA GLY A 118 12.33 -47.19 34.93
C GLY A 118 12.54 -45.68 35.07
N ALA A 119 13.75 -45.22 34.77
CA ALA A 119 14.08 -43.82 34.73
C ALA A 119 13.25 -43.13 33.64
N ASP A 120 12.34 -42.24 34.04
CA ASP A 120 11.75 -41.26 33.14
C ASP A 120 12.89 -40.34 32.66
N GLN A 121 13.43 -40.63 31.48
CA GLN A 121 14.19 -39.64 30.71
C GLN A 121 13.20 -38.60 30.21
N GLN A 122 12.91 -37.64 31.09
CA GLN A 122 12.31 -36.38 30.72
C GLN A 122 13.32 -35.64 29.85
N SER A 123 13.26 -35.89 28.54
CA SER A 123 13.91 -35.06 27.53
C SER A 123 13.24 -33.68 27.56
N THR A 124 13.68 -32.82 28.48
CA THR A 124 13.50 -31.38 28.36
C THR A 124 14.33 -30.93 27.15
N SER A 125 13.72 -30.93 25.97
CA SER A 125 14.22 -30.13 24.86
C SER A 125 14.18 -28.68 25.33
N ALA A 126 15.35 -28.07 25.52
CA ALA A 126 15.44 -26.64 25.73
C ALA A 126 14.67 -25.91 24.62
N PRO A 127 13.85 -24.88 24.92
CA PRO A 127 13.20 -24.10 23.88
C PRO A 127 14.27 -23.58 22.91
N ALA A 128 14.04 -23.75 21.61
CA ALA A 128 14.87 -23.08 20.61
C ALA A 128 14.91 -21.57 20.94
N PRO A 129 16.07 -20.90 20.83
CA PRO A 129 16.14 -19.46 21.03
C PRO A 129 15.13 -18.80 20.08
N ALA A 130 14.18 -18.01 20.61
CA ALA A 130 13.33 -17.19 19.78
C ALA A 130 14.24 -16.29 18.93
N ALA A 131 14.07 -16.25 17.60
CA ALA A 131 14.90 -15.34 16.82
C ALA A 131 14.71 -13.90 17.27
N ALA A 132 15.82 -13.16 17.19
CA ALA A 132 15.83 -11.74 17.50
C ALA A 132 14.91 -10.97 16.53
N ALA A 133 14.16 -10.01 17.08
CA ALA A 133 13.37 -9.04 16.33
C ALA A 133 14.25 -8.30 15.29
N VAL A 134 13.65 -7.88 14.17
CA VAL A 134 14.35 -7.12 13.13
C VAL A 134 14.70 -5.76 13.70
N SER A 135 15.94 -5.33 13.54
CA SER A 135 16.42 -4.06 14.06
C SER A 135 16.19 -2.92 13.06
N SER A 136 16.20 -1.69 13.55
CA SER A 136 16.11 -0.49 12.70
C SER A 136 17.26 -0.39 11.68
N GLN A 137 18.42 -1.00 11.97
CA GLN A 137 19.60 -0.97 11.10
C GLN A 137 19.42 -1.85 9.86
N ASP A 138 18.54 -2.85 9.94
CA ASP A 138 18.30 -3.80 8.84
C ASP A 138 17.27 -3.27 7.82
N LEU A 139 16.45 -2.28 8.21
CA LEU A 139 15.35 -1.76 7.40
C LEU A 139 15.76 -1.33 5.98
N PRO A 140 16.88 -0.60 5.76
CA PRO A 140 17.26 -0.21 4.40
C PRO A 140 17.54 -1.40 3.47
N ALA A 141 18.06 -2.51 4.01
CA ALA A 141 18.38 -3.70 3.21
C ALA A 141 17.12 -4.49 2.79
N LEU A 142 15.99 -4.28 3.47
CA LEU A 142 14.72 -4.92 3.11
C LEU A 142 14.12 -4.34 1.83
N LEU A 143 14.41 -3.08 1.50
CA LEU A 143 13.80 -2.37 0.38
C LEU A 143 14.51 -2.68 -0.95
N PRO A 144 13.80 -3.15 -2.00
CA PRO A 144 14.35 -3.29 -3.34
C PRO A 144 14.92 -1.98 -3.85
N ASN A 145 16.12 -2.05 -4.43
CA ASN A 145 16.74 -0.88 -5.04
C ASN A 145 16.10 -0.55 -6.40
N ALA A 146 16.52 0.57 -7.00
CA ALA A 146 16.01 1.06 -8.27
C ALA A 146 16.09 0.05 -9.43
N THR A 147 17.20 -0.67 -9.57
CA THR A 147 17.39 -1.70 -10.60
C THR A 147 16.41 -2.86 -10.39
N GLU A 148 16.35 -3.36 -9.16
CA GLU A 148 15.47 -4.48 -8.81
C GLU A 148 13.97 -4.16 -8.96
N LEU A 149 13.58 -2.90 -8.76
CA LEU A 149 12.23 -2.43 -9.01
C LEU A 149 11.97 -2.24 -10.50
N SER A 150 12.92 -1.70 -11.26
CA SER A 150 12.80 -1.54 -12.71
C SER A 150 12.60 -2.90 -13.39
N ASP A 151 13.39 -3.91 -12.99
CA ASP A 151 13.29 -5.28 -13.50
C ASP A 151 11.97 -5.96 -13.10
N MET A 152 11.48 -5.68 -11.90
CA MET A 152 10.21 -6.23 -11.41
C MET A 152 9.00 -5.65 -12.15
N LEU A 153 9.02 -4.34 -12.40
CA LEU A 153 7.89 -3.65 -12.98
C LEU A 153 7.85 -3.78 -14.51
N LEU A 154 9.01 -3.76 -15.17
CA LEU A 154 9.11 -3.71 -16.63
C LEU A 154 8.41 -2.47 -17.23
N LEU A 155 8.45 -1.34 -16.50
CA LEU A 155 7.73 -0.10 -16.83
C LEU A 155 8.63 1.11 -17.10
N GLY A 156 9.95 0.96 -17.00
CA GLY A 156 10.91 2.05 -17.16
C GLY A 156 12.07 1.92 -16.18
N THR A 157 13.01 2.86 -16.26
CA THR A 157 14.16 2.93 -15.35
C THR A 157 13.80 3.83 -14.19
N LEU A 158 13.63 3.25 -13.01
CA LEU A 158 13.40 4.00 -11.78
C LEU A 158 14.71 4.60 -11.26
N SER A 159 14.60 5.75 -10.59
CA SER A 159 15.66 6.41 -9.83
C SER A 159 15.16 6.75 -8.44
N LEU A 160 15.99 6.54 -7.42
CA LEU A 160 15.69 6.93 -6.05
C LEU A 160 15.68 8.46 -5.94
N VAL A 161 14.61 9.03 -5.42
CA VAL A 161 14.46 10.49 -5.27
C VAL A 161 14.32 10.94 -3.82
N ASN A 162 13.87 10.05 -2.93
CA ASN A 162 13.76 10.30 -1.50
C ASN A 162 14.12 9.06 -0.71
N ASP A 163 14.79 9.25 0.43
CA ASP A 163 15.21 8.17 1.31
C ASP A 163 15.27 8.61 2.79
N ALA A 164 14.14 8.50 3.48
CA ALA A 164 13.92 9.04 4.82
C ALA A 164 13.85 7.96 5.91
N ALA A 165 14.19 8.29 7.16
CA ALA A 165 14.13 7.39 8.31
C ALA A 165 12.96 7.71 9.26
N LEU A 166 12.06 8.58 8.83
CA LEU A 166 10.88 9.03 9.57
C LEU A 166 9.66 9.03 8.63
N PRO A 167 8.44 8.91 9.16
CA PRO A 167 7.22 9.10 8.39
C PRO A 167 7.19 10.46 7.67
N TYR A 168 6.44 10.54 6.57
CA TYR A 168 6.16 11.81 5.92
C TYR A 168 5.35 12.72 6.86
N GLY A 169 5.75 13.98 6.94
CA GLY A 169 5.02 15.04 7.64
C GLY A 169 3.86 15.63 6.82
N ASP A 170 3.61 15.11 5.62
CA ASP A 170 2.46 15.50 4.81
C ASP A 170 1.15 15.18 5.53
N THR A 171 0.07 15.88 5.15
CA THR A 171 -1.23 15.71 5.80
C THR A 171 -2.31 15.47 4.75
N SER A 172 -3.34 14.73 5.14
CA SER A 172 -4.58 14.64 4.38
C SER A 172 -5.65 15.56 4.96
N ASP A 173 -6.62 15.92 4.13
CA ASP A 173 -7.86 16.62 4.54
C ASP A 173 -8.79 15.77 5.42
N GLN A 174 -8.50 14.47 5.57
CA GLN A 174 -9.26 13.52 6.37
C GLN A 174 -8.30 12.70 7.23
N GLU A 175 -8.16 13.07 8.50
CA GLU A 175 -7.20 12.48 9.44
C GLU A 175 -7.16 10.94 9.39
N ASP A 176 -8.32 10.28 9.45
CA ASP A 176 -8.44 8.81 9.42
C ASP A 176 -8.12 8.16 8.06
N CYS A 177 -7.97 8.95 7.00
CA CYS A 177 -7.71 8.48 5.63
C CYS A 177 -6.30 8.79 5.12
N GLY A 178 -5.43 9.35 5.96
CA GLY A 178 -4.03 9.55 5.61
C GLY A 178 -3.31 8.23 5.29
N GLY A 179 -3.49 7.21 6.13
CA GLY A 179 -2.83 5.90 5.99
C GLY A 179 -3.21 5.16 4.70
N VAL A 180 -4.41 5.36 4.16
CA VAL A 180 -4.80 4.77 2.85
C VAL A 180 -4.22 5.55 1.68
N ALA A 181 -3.87 6.82 1.87
CA ALA A 181 -3.49 7.73 0.80
C ALA A 181 -2.01 7.62 0.41
N ALA A 182 -1.11 7.37 1.36
CA ALA A 182 0.31 7.24 1.10
C ALA A 182 1.03 6.31 2.08
N PRO A 183 2.01 5.51 1.61
CA PRO A 183 2.87 4.75 2.50
C PRO A 183 3.63 5.64 3.47
N GLY A 184 3.79 5.18 4.72
CA GLY A 184 4.61 5.87 5.71
C GLY A 184 4.13 7.29 6.06
N LEU A 185 2.86 7.63 5.82
CA LEU A 185 2.32 8.94 6.21
C LEU A 185 2.10 8.99 7.73
N HIS A 186 2.50 10.08 8.38
CA HIS A 186 2.37 10.21 9.84
C HIS A 186 0.96 9.90 10.36
N GLN A 187 -0.09 10.39 9.68
CA GLN A 187 -1.49 10.13 10.07
C GLN A 187 -1.88 8.64 10.12
N GLY A 188 -1.23 7.78 9.31
CA GLY A 188 -1.46 6.33 9.38
C GLY A 188 -0.73 5.64 10.53
N TYR A 189 0.43 6.18 10.92
CA TYR A 189 1.33 5.56 11.90
C TYR A 189 1.24 6.16 13.30
N ASP A 190 0.61 7.32 13.46
CA ASP A 190 0.47 7.96 14.76
C ASP A 190 -0.28 7.05 15.76
N GLY A 191 0.27 6.94 16.97
CA GLY A 191 -0.23 6.04 18.01
C GLY A 191 -0.13 4.53 17.72
N SER A 192 0.44 4.10 16.59
CA SER A 192 0.51 2.67 16.23
C SER A 192 1.50 1.86 17.06
N GLY A 193 2.50 2.52 17.64
CA GLY A 193 3.58 1.88 18.39
C GLY A 193 4.73 1.35 17.52
N TYR A 194 4.84 1.78 16.26
CA TYR A 194 6.05 1.56 15.47
C TYR A 194 7.29 2.15 16.17
N THR A 195 8.45 1.52 15.99
CA THR A 195 9.70 1.86 16.71
C THR A 195 10.77 2.47 15.79
N ALA A 196 10.76 2.12 14.51
CA ALA A 196 11.60 2.72 13.48
C ALA A 196 10.95 2.57 12.11
N MET A 197 11.36 3.39 11.14
CA MET A 197 10.85 3.36 9.78
C MET A 197 11.95 3.66 8.77
N ARG A 198 11.84 3.10 7.58
CA ARG A 198 12.54 3.56 6.38
C ARG A 198 11.52 3.77 5.28
N VAL A 199 11.60 4.90 4.58
CA VAL A 199 10.71 5.24 3.47
C VAL A 199 11.52 5.69 2.26
N GLN A 200 11.18 5.18 1.09
CA GLN A 200 11.80 5.52 -0.19
C GLN A 200 10.76 5.84 -1.25
N ASP A 201 11.04 6.85 -2.06
CA ASP A 201 10.31 7.11 -3.30
C ASP A 201 11.24 6.96 -4.50
N LEU A 202 10.72 6.34 -5.56
CA LEU A 202 11.42 6.14 -6.81
C LEU A 202 10.51 6.50 -7.99
N TYR A 203 11.08 7.20 -8.97
CA TYR A 203 10.38 7.67 -10.17
C TYR A 203 11.14 7.30 -11.45
N ASP A 204 10.43 7.10 -12.56
CA ASP A 204 11.02 6.89 -13.89
C ASP A 204 11.33 8.21 -14.64
N GLY A 205 11.31 9.31 -13.90
CA GLY A 205 11.54 10.68 -14.35
C GLY A 205 11.68 11.60 -13.14
N THR A 206 11.26 12.86 -13.26
CA THR A 206 11.21 13.78 -12.11
C THR A 206 9.89 13.61 -11.35
N PRO A 207 9.79 14.12 -10.10
CA PRO A 207 8.53 14.13 -9.34
C PRO A 207 7.33 14.77 -10.07
N ASP A 208 7.59 15.63 -11.05
CA ASP A 208 6.56 16.34 -11.82
C ASP A 208 6.25 15.70 -13.18
N THR A 209 7.14 14.83 -13.70
CA THR A 209 7.03 14.27 -15.05
C THR A 209 7.07 12.74 -15.10
N PHE A 210 6.99 12.07 -13.97
CA PHE A 210 7.02 10.60 -13.91
C PHE A 210 5.78 9.98 -14.57
N SER A 211 5.98 8.84 -15.21
CA SER A 211 4.89 7.95 -15.65
C SER A 211 4.72 6.77 -14.69
N VAL A 212 5.76 6.43 -13.94
CA VAL A 212 5.78 5.38 -12.93
C VAL A 212 6.35 5.94 -11.63
N SER A 213 5.67 5.66 -10.53
CA SER A 213 6.22 5.88 -9.19
C SER A 213 6.04 4.69 -8.28
N VAL A 214 7.05 4.50 -7.42
CA VAL A 214 7.05 3.52 -6.34
C VAL A 214 7.36 4.26 -5.04
N SER A 215 6.43 4.21 -4.10
CA SER A 215 6.68 4.58 -2.70
C SER A 215 6.75 3.27 -1.91
N GLN A 216 7.80 3.05 -1.13
CA GLN A 216 7.95 1.88 -0.29
C GLN A 216 8.40 2.27 1.12
N ALA A 217 7.72 1.73 2.11
CA ALA A 217 7.99 1.94 3.52
C ALA A 217 8.06 0.59 4.25
N VAL A 218 9.00 0.50 5.19
CA VAL A 218 9.08 -0.58 6.17
C VAL A 218 9.16 0.02 7.56
N ALA A 219 8.38 -0.52 8.49
CA ALA A 219 8.33 -0.04 9.87
C ALA A 219 8.44 -1.19 10.87
N THR A 220 9.38 -1.10 11.82
CA THR A 220 9.49 -2.09 12.89
C THR A 220 8.46 -1.83 13.99
N PHE A 221 7.99 -2.90 14.60
CA PHE A 221 7.18 -2.93 15.81
C PHE A 221 7.92 -3.70 16.91
N PRO A 222 7.47 -3.62 18.17
CA PRO A 222 8.09 -4.34 19.28
C PRO A 222 8.15 -5.86 19.06
N ASP A 223 7.13 -6.41 18.40
CA ASP A 223 7.01 -7.84 18.11
C ASP A 223 6.12 -8.08 16.86
N ASP A 224 6.07 -9.35 16.44
CA ASP A 224 5.31 -9.82 15.28
C ASP A 224 3.79 -9.57 15.44
N GLN A 225 3.27 -9.72 16.65
CA GLN A 225 1.85 -9.54 16.93
C GLN A 225 1.45 -8.06 16.76
N LYS A 226 2.31 -7.13 17.16
CA LYS A 226 2.07 -5.70 17.03
C LYS A 226 2.08 -5.23 15.58
N ALA A 227 2.98 -5.77 14.75
CA ALA A 227 2.95 -5.50 13.31
C ALA A 227 1.67 -6.03 12.65
N GLN A 228 1.24 -7.25 12.98
CA GLN A 228 -0.02 -7.81 12.46
C GLN A 228 -1.26 -7.03 12.94
N GLU A 229 -1.26 -6.61 14.20
CA GLU A 229 -2.33 -5.80 14.79
C GLU A 229 -2.45 -4.43 14.11
N PHE A 230 -1.33 -3.81 13.75
CA PHE A 230 -1.31 -2.58 12.97
C PHE A 230 -1.99 -2.75 11.61
N VAL A 231 -1.60 -3.77 10.82
CA VAL A 231 -2.21 -4.04 9.50
C VAL A 231 -3.72 -4.29 9.63
N ARG A 232 -4.14 -5.05 10.65
CA ARG A 232 -5.55 -5.29 10.93
C ARG A 232 -6.31 -4.01 11.29
N THR A 233 -5.69 -3.13 12.07
CA THR A 233 -6.28 -1.82 12.43
C THR A 233 -6.45 -0.94 11.20
N GLU A 234 -5.41 -0.84 10.38
CA GLU A 234 -5.45 -0.10 9.12
C GLU A 234 -6.50 -0.67 8.15
N SER A 235 -6.74 -1.99 8.14
CA SER A 235 -7.81 -2.57 7.31
C SER A 235 -9.20 -1.99 7.66
N GLY A 236 -9.45 -1.71 8.95
CA GLY A 236 -10.67 -1.07 9.42
C GLY A 236 -10.74 0.41 9.02
N ARG A 237 -9.63 1.15 9.17
CA ARG A 237 -9.53 2.56 8.77
C ARG A 237 -9.70 2.74 7.26
N TRP A 238 -8.98 1.97 6.45
CA TRP A 238 -9.07 2.03 4.99
C TRP A 238 -10.49 1.73 4.51
N ALA A 239 -11.19 0.78 5.14
CA ALA A 239 -12.57 0.47 4.80
C ALA A 239 -13.54 1.65 5.03
N GLN A 240 -13.26 2.54 5.99
CA GLN A 240 -14.03 3.77 6.21
C GLN A 240 -13.76 4.85 5.15
N CYS A 241 -12.65 4.73 4.42
CA CYS A 241 -12.24 5.66 3.38
C CYS A 241 -12.69 5.23 1.98
N LYS A 242 -13.32 4.06 1.85
CA LYS A 242 -13.80 3.54 0.56
C LYS A 242 -14.67 4.57 -0.17
N TYR A 243 -14.40 4.76 -1.46
CA TYR A 243 -15.13 5.69 -2.34
C TYR A 243 -15.06 7.18 -1.97
N LYS A 244 -14.21 7.57 -1.01
CA LYS A 244 -13.94 8.98 -0.72
C LYS A 244 -12.86 9.52 -1.64
N ALA A 245 -12.92 10.83 -1.90
CA ALA A 245 -11.79 11.60 -2.37
C ALA A 245 -10.99 12.06 -1.16
N VAL A 246 -9.68 11.83 -1.16
CA VAL A 246 -8.75 12.21 -0.09
C VAL A 246 -7.71 13.15 -0.70
N THR A 247 -7.57 14.34 -0.11
CA THR A 247 -6.62 15.35 -0.57
C THR A 247 -5.36 15.29 0.28
N LEU A 248 -4.23 14.90 -0.32
CA LEU A 248 -2.91 15.02 0.29
C LEU A 248 -2.35 16.41 0.04
N ARG A 249 -1.91 17.05 1.12
CA ARG A 249 -1.30 18.37 1.17
C ARG A 249 0.20 18.24 1.36
N TYR A 250 0.93 18.87 0.47
CA TYR A 250 2.38 18.85 0.43
C TYR A 250 2.92 20.28 0.59
N PRO A 251 3.92 20.52 1.43
CA PRO A 251 4.54 21.84 1.53
C PRO A 251 5.17 22.28 0.19
N GLY A 252 4.79 23.47 -0.30
CA GLY A 252 5.44 24.10 -1.46
C GLY A 252 5.10 23.51 -2.83
N VAL A 253 4.22 22.51 -2.92
CA VAL A 253 3.75 21.92 -4.19
C VAL A 253 2.23 21.75 -4.18
N ALA A 254 1.64 21.47 -5.34
CA ALA A 254 0.20 21.32 -5.47
C ALA A 254 -0.33 20.08 -4.72
N ASP A 255 -1.48 20.24 -4.07
CA ASP A 255 -2.22 19.14 -3.45
C ASP A 255 -2.53 18.03 -4.46
N LYS A 256 -2.49 16.78 -4.00
CA LYS A 256 -2.88 15.61 -4.81
C LYS A 256 -4.17 15.02 -4.27
N VAL A 257 -5.17 14.89 -5.13
CA VAL A 257 -6.45 14.26 -4.77
C VAL A 257 -6.46 12.81 -5.24
N TRP A 258 -6.76 11.90 -4.32
CA TRP A 258 -6.92 10.48 -4.61
C TRP A 258 -8.35 10.03 -4.37
N GLN A 259 -8.96 9.47 -5.40
CA GLN A 259 -10.21 8.74 -5.29
C GLN A 259 -9.92 7.31 -4.83
N ILE A 260 -10.26 6.99 -3.58
CA ILE A 260 -10.09 5.67 -2.99
C ILE A 260 -11.15 4.72 -3.55
N ARG A 261 -10.76 3.51 -3.95
CA ARG A 261 -11.70 2.44 -4.37
C ARG A 261 -12.08 1.58 -3.18
N ASN A 262 -12.59 0.37 -3.41
CA ASN A 262 -12.92 -0.55 -2.33
C ASN A 262 -11.65 -1.27 -1.87
N PRO A 263 -11.20 -1.11 -0.62
CA PRO A 263 -10.10 -1.90 -0.09
C PRO A 263 -10.50 -3.37 0.04
N SER A 264 -9.50 -4.24 -0.01
CA SER A 264 -9.63 -5.67 0.23
C SER A 264 -8.58 -6.11 1.25
N PHE A 265 -8.96 -7.00 2.17
CA PHE A 265 -8.07 -7.55 3.18
C PHE A 265 -8.20 -9.07 3.17
N THR A 266 -7.18 -9.74 2.64
CA THR A 266 -7.19 -11.19 2.43
C THR A 266 -5.84 -11.75 2.87
N ASN A 267 -5.86 -12.77 3.74
CA ASN A 267 -4.64 -13.46 4.22
C ASN A 267 -3.57 -12.51 4.76
N GLY A 268 -3.96 -11.46 5.50
CA GLY A 268 -3.02 -10.50 6.07
C GLY A 268 -2.51 -9.43 5.09
N VAL A 269 -2.95 -9.45 3.82
CA VAL A 269 -2.59 -8.46 2.81
C VAL A 269 -3.75 -7.50 2.59
N LEU A 270 -3.57 -6.24 2.98
CA LEU A 270 -4.49 -5.13 2.74
C LEU A 270 -4.12 -4.48 1.42
N THR A 271 -5.08 -4.29 0.52
CA THR A 271 -4.82 -3.69 -0.80
C THR A 271 -5.97 -2.83 -1.26
N VAL A 272 -5.67 -1.68 -1.87
CA VAL A 272 -6.65 -0.77 -2.46
C VAL A 272 -6.13 -0.19 -3.77
N SER A 273 -7.02 0.02 -4.72
CA SER A 273 -6.74 0.82 -5.92
C SER A 273 -7.19 2.26 -5.72
N MET A 274 -6.49 3.20 -6.33
CA MET A 274 -6.74 4.64 -6.21
C MET A 274 -6.60 5.29 -7.58
N SER A 275 -7.37 6.34 -7.87
CA SER A 275 -7.22 7.13 -9.10
C SER A 275 -7.08 8.60 -8.75
N GLY A 276 -6.11 9.30 -9.33
CA GLY A 276 -5.83 10.71 -9.01
C GLY A 276 -5.45 11.57 -10.22
N PHE A 277 -5.31 10.97 -11.40
CA PHE A 277 -4.98 11.68 -12.63
C PHE A 277 -5.62 10.97 -13.84
N PRO A 278 -5.89 11.69 -14.95
CA PRO A 278 -6.53 11.11 -16.13
C PRO A 278 -5.74 9.90 -16.66
N GLY A 279 -6.43 8.78 -16.91
CA GLY A 279 -5.84 7.54 -17.43
C GLY A 279 -5.16 6.67 -16.37
N GLY A 280 -4.58 7.26 -15.33
CA GLY A 280 -3.74 6.54 -14.38
C GLY A 280 -4.28 6.42 -12.95
N GLY A 281 -3.50 5.73 -12.13
CA GLY A 281 -3.86 5.40 -10.77
C GLY A 281 -2.78 4.63 -10.04
N CYS A 282 -3.05 4.34 -8.77
CA CYS A 282 -2.15 3.61 -7.91
C CYS A 282 -2.79 2.34 -7.39
N GLN A 283 -1.95 1.40 -6.99
CA GLN A 283 -2.30 0.34 -6.06
C GLN A 283 -1.45 0.51 -4.81
N HIS A 284 -2.10 0.47 -3.67
CA HIS A 284 -1.49 0.61 -2.36
C HIS A 284 -1.72 -0.70 -1.59
N THR A 285 -0.65 -1.27 -1.05
CA THR A 285 -0.67 -2.52 -0.31
C THR A 285 0.05 -2.35 1.02
N LEU A 286 -0.58 -2.84 2.08
CA LEU A 286 -0.02 -2.94 3.42
C LEU A 286 -0.09 -4.40 3.90
N THR A 287 1.01 -4.91 4.44
CA THR A 287 1.11 -6.25 5.04
C THR A 287 2.13 -6.23 6.17
N SER A 288 2.37 -7.37 6.81
CA SER A 288 3.41 -7.54 7.82
C SER A 288 4.16 -8.86 7.63
N ALA A 289 5.46 -8.85 7.90
CA ALA A 289 6.29 -10.04 8.03
C ALA A 289 7.12 -9.91 9.30
N ARG A 290 6.99 -10.89 10.20
CA ARG A 290 7.44 -10.77 11.59
C ARG A 290 7.04 -9.42 12.21
N ASN A 291 7.94 -8.79 12.97
CA ASN A 291 7.78 -7.48 13.58
C ASN A 291 7.88 -6.29 12.61
N VAL A 292 7.79 -6.51 11.29
CA VAL A 292 7.91 -5.45 10.28
C VAL A 292 6.58 -5.29 9.53
N ALA A 293 6.03 -4.07 9.52
CA ALA A 293 5.00 -3.68 8.57
C ALA A 293 5.65 -3.24 7.24
N ILE A 294 5.03 -3.65 6.13
CA ILE A 294 5.49 -3.43 4.77
C ILE A 294 4.39 -2.70 4.02
N ASP A 295 4.67 -1.49 3.59
CA ASP A 295 3.70 -0.51 3.15
C ASP A 295 4.16 0.10 1.82
N VAL A 296 3.48 -0.24 0.73
CA VAL A 296 3.97 0.04 -0.63
C VAL A 296 2.88 0.54 -1.56
N ARG A 297 3.20 1.53 -2.39
CA ARG A 297 2.32 2.07 -3.40
C ARG A 297 3.01 2.17 -4.74
N ILE A 298 2.35 1.66 -5.78
CA ILE A 298 2.82 1.75 -7.15
C ILE A 298 1.80 2.52 -7.96
N CYS A 299 2.22 3.61 -8.60
CA CYS A 299 1.38 4.39 -9.49
C CYS A 299 1.90 4.32 -10.93
N THR A 300 0.97 4.26 -11.88
CA THR A 300 1.28 4.30 -13.32
C THR A 300 0.20 5.10 -14.06
N ASP A 301 0.48 5.43 -15.31
CA ASP A 301 -0.44 6.03 -16.29
C ASP A 301 -1.66 5.16 -16.65
N ARG A 302 -1.74 3.92 -16.16
CA ARG A 302 -2.85 2.96 -16.41
C ARG A 302 -3.33 2.23 -15.15
N GLY A 303 -2.80 2.58 -13.98
CA GLY A 303 -2.99 1.83 -12.75
C GLY A 303 -2.03 0.63 -12.60
N SER A 304 -1.99 0.06 -11.41
CA SER A 304 -1.10 -1.07 -11.08
C SER A 304 -1.87 -2.24 -10.46
N ALA A 305 -1.33 -3.45 -10.65
CA ALA A 305 -1.72 -4.67 -9.94
C ALA A 305 -0.52 -5.34 -9.23
N GLN A 306 0.63 -4.65 -9.17
CA GLN A 306 1.92 -5.22 -8.76
C GLN A 306 2.31 -4.85 -7.31
N ALA A 307 1.54 -4.02 -6.61
CA ALA A 307 1.88 -3.61 -5.23
C ALA A 307 1.92 -4.81 -4.24
N PRO A 308 1.00 -5.80 -4.31
CA PRO A 308 1.12 -7.03 -3.54
C PRO A 308 2.37 -7.84 -3.84
N GLN A 309 2.82 -7.84 -5.09
CA GLN A 309 4.03 -8.57 -5.51
C GLN A 309 5.28 -7.90 -4.93
N LEU A 310 5.33 -6.56 -4.93
CA LEU A 310 6.39 -5.81 -4.28
C LEU A 310 6.40 -6.05 -2.77
N ALA A 311 5.23 -5.99 -2.10
CA ALA A 311 5.13 -6.26 -0.68
C ALA A 311 5.61 -7.67 -0.32
N ALA A 312 5.28 -8.68 -1.13
CA ALA A 312 5.77 -10.05 -0.96
C ALA A 312 7.30 -10.15 -1.13
N LYS A 313 7.87 -9.48 -2.14
CA LYS A 313 9.33 -9.45 -2.35
C LYS A 313 10.08 -8.81 -1.18
N ILE A 314 9.51 -7.79 -0.54
CA ILE A 314 10.07 -7.21 0.69
C ILE A 314 9.93 -8.20 1.85
N ALA A 315 8.78 -8.85 1.99
CA ALA A 315 8.53 -9.85 3.04
C ALA A 315 9.53 -11.02 2.98
N GLU A 316 9.91 -11.47 1.79
CA GLU A 316 10.91 -12.52 1.57
C GLU A 316 12.32 -12.14 2.07
N ARG A 317 12.60 -10.83 2.21
CA ARG A 317 13.88 -10.33 2.74
C ARG A 317 13.87 -10.18 4.25
N VAL A 318 12.70 -10.25 4.89
CA VAL A 318 12.61 -10.23 6.34
C VAL A 318 13.18 -11.54 6.88
N PRO A 319 14.20 -11.50 7.76
CA PRO A 319 14.81 -12.71 8.30
C PRO A 319 13.78 -13.61 8.98
N ALA A 320 13.93 -14.93 8.86
CA ALA A 320 13.06 -15.89 9.55
C ALA A 320 13.15 -15.79 11.08
N ALA A 321 12.12 -16.31 11.77
CA ALA A 321 12.04 -16.39 13.23
C ALA A 321 12.82 -17.59 13.82
#